data_AF-A0A8B6FJU8-F1
#
_entry.id   AF-A0A8B6FJU8-F1
#
_cell.length_a   1.000
_cell.length_b   1.000
_cell.length_c   1.000
_cell.angle_alpha   90.00
_cell.angle_beta   90.00
_cell.angle_gamma   90.00
#
_symmetry.space_group_name_H-M   'P 1'
#
loop_
_entity.id
_entity.type
_entity.pdbx_description
1 polymer ?
#
loop_
_entity_poly.entity_id
_entity_poly.type
_entity_poly.pdbx_seq_one_letter_code
_entity_poly.pdbx_strand_id
1 'polypeptide(L)'
;MIDLKVWPNVEADPQNHSTTPGKTKDTNDQMSRLAKLSKKHRDGHMVKVDWLDRLTFREIELINEKQKRDSNFMYLMIEFPYVHYNDLQYTVIYFEKGGDEPYQYRTQAEIVCVPDPEILTENLVESKHHKLARSLHSGPTDRDMKPDAKTRDQLNAIVGFPPTKMLTSEEQDLVWKFRFYLSSQKKALTKFLKCVNWKMPQEAKQAIELMSRWSPMDADDALELLSPAFTHPTVRKYAVSRLRQSDDEDLFLYLFQLVQALRYEDFDKIKHDTDQITTRRESICDTSDRDR
;
A
#
# COMPACT_ATOMS: atom_id res chain seq x y z
N MET A 1 -3.81 3.08 -42.16
CA MET A 1 -2.84 2.16 -42.80
C MET A 1 -2.22 2.80 -44.04
N ILE A 2 -0.90 2.87 -44.09
CA ILE A 2 -0.07 3.39 -45.19
C ILE A 2 0.95 2.31 -45.53
N ASP A 3 1.08 1.98 -46.82
CA ASP A 3 2.10 1.07 -47.31
C ASP A 3 3.31 1.87 -47.81
N LEU A 4 4.48 1.60 -47.23
CA LEU A 4 5.75 2.21 -47.61
C LEU A 4 6.63 1.19 -48.33
N LYS A 5 7.24 1.62 -49.43
CA LYS A 5 8.23 0.83 -50.16
C LYS A 5 9.60 1.00 -49.52
N VAL A 6 10.22 -0.10 -49.12
CA VAL A 6 11.52 -0.13 -48.45
C VAL A 6 12.61 -0.51 -49.46
N TRP A 7 13.72 0.24 -49.42
CA TRP A 7 14.88 0.03 -50.27
C TRP A 7 16.02 -0.54 -49.42
N PRO A 8 16.39 -1.81 -49.58
CA PRO A 8 17.44 -2.42 -48.75
C PRO A 8 18.79 -1.77 -49.02
N ASN A 9 19.55 -1.51 -47.95
CA ASN A 9 20.91 -0.97 -47.98
C ASN A 9 21.07 0.43 -48.61
N VAL A 10 20.00 1.24 -48.64
CA VAL A 10 20.05 2.63 -49.08
C VAL A 10 19.59 3.53 -47.94
N GLU A 11 20.39 4.54 -47.60
CA GLU A 11 20.03 5.54 -46.59
C GLU A 11 18.83 6.36 -47.07
N ALA A 12 17.89 6.65 -46.16
CA ALA A 12 16.65 7.33 -46.51
C ALA A 12 16.93 8.79 -46.89
N ASP A 13 16.57 9.18 -48.11
CA ASP A 13 16.71 10.55 -48.59
C ASP A 13 15.32 11.22 -48.73
N PRO A 14 15.02 12.28 -47.96
CA PRO A 14 13.73 12.98 -48.02
C PRO A 14 13.57 13.92 -49.23
N GLN A 15 14.55 14.02 -50.12
CA GLN A 15 14.52 14.94 -51.26
C GLN A 15 13.54 14.53 -52.37
N ASN A 16 13.06 15.50 -53.15
CA ASN A 16 12.14 15.28 -54.28
C ASN A 16 12.72 14.38 -55.40
N HIS A 17 14.05 14.26 -55.46
CA HIS A 17 14.79 13.36 -56.36
C HIS A 17 15.57 12.31 -55.55
N SER A 18 14.85 11.62 -54.66
CA SER A 18 15.40 10.63 -53.74
C SER A 18 15.91 9.37 -54.44
N THR A 19 17.03 8.84 -53.94
CA THR A 19 17.56 7.49 -54.24
C THR A 19 16.60 6.37 -53.78
N THR A 20 15.63 6.71 -52.91
CA THR A 20 14.58 5.85 -52.39
C THR A 20 13.18 6.36 -52.79
N PRO A 21 12.79 6.35 -54.08
CA PRO A 21 11.53 6.92 -54.51
C PRO A 21 10.34 6.10 -53.97
N GLY A 22 9.48 6.75 -53.18
CA GLY A 22 8.26 6.15 -52.65
C GLY A 22 7.12 6.04 -53.68
N LYS A 23 7.22 6.74 -54.82
CA LYS A 23 6.24 6.70 -55.93
C LYS A 23 6.99 6.47 -57.23
N THR A 24 6.73 5.35 -57.90
CA THR A 24 7.23 5.13 -59.27
C THR A 24 6.35 5.92 -60.24
N LYS A 25 6.95 6.48 -61.30
CA LYS A 25 6.21 7.18 -62.37
C LYS A 25 5.57 6.21 -63.37
N ASP A 26 5.47 4.93 -63.03
CA ASP A 26 4.95 3.91 -63.92
C ASP A 26 3.44 4.05 -64.07
N THR A 27 2.99 4.15 -65.32
CA THR A 27 1.57 4.25 -65.69
C THR A 27 0.76 3.00 -65.27
N ASN A 28 1.45 1.90 -64.93
CA ASN A 28 0.88 0.64 -64.46
C ASN A 28 0.78 0.51 -62.93
N ASP A 29 1.13 1.55 -62.16
CA ASP A 29 1.03 1.54 -60.70
C ASP A 29 -0.43 1.70 -60.23
N GLN A 30 -1.19 0.61 -60.32
CA GLN A 30 -2.57 0.52 -59.83
C GLN A 30 -2.62 0.80 -58.32
N MET A 31 -1.62 0.36 -57.55
CA MET A 31 -1.54 0.60 -56.11
C MET A 31 -1.53 2.09 -55.76
N SER A 32 -0.71 2.90 -56.45
CA SER A 32 -0.69 4.36 -56.28
C SER A 32 -1.97 5.04 -56.77
N ARG A 33 -2.58 4.55 -57.86
CA ARG A 33 -3.88 5.04 -58.34
C ARG A 33 -5.00 4.76 -57.33
N LEU A 34 -5.10 3.54 -56.82
CA LEU A 34 -6.08 3.13 -55.83
C LEU A 34 -5.87 3.87 -54.51
N ALA A 35 -4.63 4.08 -54.06
CA ALA A 35 -4.32 4.88 -52.87
C ALA A 35 -4.81 6.33 -53.00
N LYS A 36 -4.67 6.96 -54.18
CA LYS A 36 -5.21 8.31 -54.45
C LYS A 36 -6.74 8.34 -54.38
N LEU A 37 -7.42 7.32 -54.94
CA LEU A 37 -8.88 7.23 -54.91
C LEU A 37 -9.40 6.97 -53.50
N SER A 38 -8.77 6.06 -52.75
CA SER A 38 -9.08 5.81 -51.34
C SER A 38 -8.86 7.07 -50.48
N LYS A 39 -7.85 7.88 -50.79
CA LYS A 39 -7.65 9.17 -50.11
C LYS A 39 -8.79 10.15 -50.42
N LYS A 40 -9.17 10.31 -51.70
CA LYS A 40 -10.31 11.17 -52.09
C LYS A 40 -11.64 10.75 -51.44
N HIS A 41 -11.85 9.45 -51.26
CA HIS A 41 -13.00 8.92 -50.53
C HIS A 41 -12.96 9.27 -49.03
N ARG A 42 -11.80 9.08 -48.37
CA ARG A 42 -11.62 9.46 -46.96
C ARG A 42 -11.80 10.96 -46.72
N ASP A 43 -11.23 11.79 -47.60
CA ASP A 43 -11.30 13.26 -47.55
C ASP A 43 -12.70 13.81 -47.91
N GLY A 44 -13.68 12.93 -48.23
CA GLY A 44 -15.07 13.31 -48.46
C GLY A 44 -15.36 13.87 -49.86
N HIS A 45 -14.43 13.75 -50.81
CA HIS A 45 -14.62 14.18 -52.21
C HIS A 45 -15.46 13.19 -53.06
N MET A 46 -15.88 12.06 -52.47
CA MET A 46 -16.69 11.04 -53.12
C MET A 46 -17.89 10.70 -52.23
N VAL A 47 -19.03 10.38 -52.85
CA VAL A 47 -20.24 9.95 -52.13
C VAL A 47 -19.98 8.59 -51.48
N LYS A 48 -20.20 8.50 -50.17
CA LYS A 48 -20.06 7.25 -49.41
C LYS A 48 -21.30 6.37 -49.62
N VAL A 49 -21.08 5.12 -49.99
CA VAL A 49 -22.13 4.12 -50.18
C VAL A 49 -21.70 2.85 -49.45
N ASP A 50 -22.11 2.71 -48.19
CA ASP A 50 -21.53 1.74 -47.24
C ASP A 50 -21.45 0.30 -47.76
N TRP A 51 -22.48 -0.19 -48.47
CA TRP A 51 -22.49 -1.56 -48.98
C TRP A 51 -21.49 -1.76 -50.13
N LEU A 52 -21.39 -0.79 -51.05
CA LEU A 52 -20.49 -0.83 -52.20
C LEU A 52 -19.05 -0.54 -51.78
N ASP A 53 -18.86 0.37 -50.82
CA ASP A 53 -17.57 0.72 -50.23
C ASP A 53 -16.93 -0.50 -49.55
N ARG A 54 -17.71 -1.31 -48.84
CA ARG A 54 -17.21 -2.57 -48.24
C ARG A 54 -16.70 -3.56 -49.29
N LEU A 55 -17.42 -3.74 -50.40
CA LEU A 55 -16.98 -4.65 -51.47
C LEU A 55 -15.75 -4.09 -52.20
N THR A 56 -15.76 -2.79 -52.49
CA THR A 56 -14.66 -2.14 -53.22
C THR A 56 -13.38 -2.07 -52.40
N PHE A 57 -13.45 -1.79 -51.09
CA PHE A 57 -12.26 -1.84 -50.24
C PHE A 57 -11.65 -3.24 -50.14
N ARG A 58 -12.49 -4.28 -50.08
CA ARG A 58 -12.03 -5.67 -50.11
C ARG A 58 -11.31 -5.99 -51.43
N GLU A 59 -11.88 -5.59 -52.56
CA GLU A 59 -11.23 -5.79 -53.87
C GLU A 59 -9.93 -4.97 -54.00
N ILE A 60 -9.88 -3.74 -53.48
CA ILE A 60 -8.67 -2.91 -53.45
C ILE A 60 -7.56 -3.59 -52.65
N GLU A 61 -7.90 -4.20 -51.51
CA GLU A 61 -6.95 -4.93 -50.67
C GLU A 61 -6.39 -6.16 -51.40
N LEU A 62 -7.23 -6.95 -52.05
CA LEU A 62 -6.81 -8.11 -52.85
C LEU A 62 -5.90 -7.73 -54.02
N ILE A 63 -6.22 -6.63 -54.72
CA ILE A 63 -5.38 -6.11 -55.82
C ILE A 63 -4.02 -5.67 -55.28
N ASN A 64 -4.00 -4.92 -54.17
CA ASN A 64 -2.75 -4.46 -53.55
C ASN A 64 -1.90 -5.63 -53.07
N GLU A 65 -2.49 -6.65 -52.43
CA GLU A 65 -1.78 -7.84 -51.97
C GLU A 65 -1.21 -8.67 -53.14
N LYS A 66 -1.97 -8.80 -54.23
CA LYS A 66 -1.49 -9.44 -55.45
C LYS A 66 -0.29 -8.67 -56.04
N GLN A 67 -0.39 -7.34 -56.16
CA GLN A 67 0.72 -6.53 -56.68
C GLN A 67 1.96 -6.56 -55.76
N LYS A 68 1.77 -6.57 -54.44
CA LYS A 68 2.88 -6.74 -53.48
C LYS A 68 3.58 -8.08 -53.70
N ARG A 69 2.84 -9.18 -53.83
CA ARG A 69 3.38 -10.52 -54.09
C ARG A 69 4.10 -10.65 -55.43
N ASP A 70 3.55 -10.03 -56.48
CA ASP A 70 4.13 -10.07 -57.83
C ASP A 70 5.36 -9.16 -57.96
N SER A 71 5.57 -8.24 -57.01
CA SER A 71 6.69 -7.31 -57.02
C SER A 71 7.85 -7.78 -56.13
N ASN A 72 9.09 -7.65 -56.60
CA ASN A 72 10.30 -7.95 -55.82
C ASN A 72 10.68 -6.84 -54.82
N PHE A 73 9.71 -6.04 -54.37
CA PHE A 73 9.95 -4.94 -53.44
C PHE A 73 9.49 -5.29 -52.03
N MET A 74 10.20 -4.75 -51.04
CA MET A 74 9.83 -4.89 -49.64
C MET A 74 8.84 -3.79 -49.27
N TYR A 75 7.75 -4.16 -48.59
CA TYR A 75 6.73 -3.21 -48.13
C TYR A 75 6.63 -3.23 -46.61
N LEU A 76 6.53 -2.04 -46.03
CA LEU A 76 6.25 -1.84 -44.61
C LEU A 76 4.87 -1.22 -44.47
N MET A 77 3.99 -1.90 -43.75
CA MET A 77 2.66 -1.41 -43.42
C MET A 77 2.74 -0.65 -42.09
N ILE A 78 2.40 0.63 -42.10
CA ILE A 78 2.34 1.46 -40.89
C ILE A 78 0.92 1.97 -40.67
N GLU A 79 0.43 1.83 -39.45
CA GLU A 79 -0.83 2.43 -39.01
C GLU A 79 -0.54 3.50 -37.96
N PHE A 80 -0.92 4.74 -38.26
CA PHE A 80 -0.87 5.84 -37.30
C PHE A 80 -2.23 5.94 -36.60
N PRO A 81 -2.25 6.02 -35.25
CA PRO A 81 -3.48 6.23 -34.51
C PRO A 81 -4.02 7.65 -34.77
N TYR A 82 -5.34 7.75 -34.90
CA TYR A 82 -6.05 9.02 -35.03
C TYR A 82 -7.08 9.17 -33.91
N VAL A 83 -7.27 10.40 -33.46
CA VAL A 83 -8.27 10.75 -32.44
C VAL A 83 -9.30 11.67 -33.08
N HIS A 84 -10.58 11.40 -32.85
CA HIS A 84 -11.68 12.25 -33.32
C HIS A 84 -12.12 13.18 -32.19
N TYR A 85 -12.13 14.48 -32.44
CA TYR A 85 -12.63 15.49 -31.50
C TYR A 85 -13.42 16.55 -32.28
N ASN A 86 -14.68 16.80 -31.90
CA ASN A 86 -15.59 17.74 -32.56
C ASN A 86 -15.67 17.56 -34.10
N ASP A 87 -15.88 16.32 -34.56
CA ASP A 87 -15.93 15.94 -35.99
C ASP A 87 -14.66 16.24 -36.81
N LEU A 88 -13.56 16.60 -36.15
CA LEU A 88 -12.24 16.80 -36.75
C LEU A 88 -11.31 15.65 -36.36
N GLN A 89 -10.59 15.13 -37.35
CA GLN A 89 -9.61 14.05 -37.18
C GLN A 89 -8.24 14.65 -36.85
N TYR A 90 -7.70 14.30 -35.67
CA TYR A 90 -6.38 14.73 -35.20
C TYR A 90 -5.38 13.57 -35.25
N THR A 91 -4.15 13.87 -35.64
CA THR A 91 -3.01 12.94 -35.57
C THR A 91 -2.33 13.09 -34.22
N VAL A 92 -2.07 11.98 -33.53
CA VAL A 92 -1.35 12.00 -32.24
C VAL A 92 0.15 12.15 -32.52
N ILE A 93 0.75 13.21 -31.99
CA ILE A 93 2.20 13.44 -32.03
C ILE A 93 2.71 13.33 -30.60
N TYR A 94 3.62 12.40 -30.36
CA TYR A 94 4.34 12.32 -29.09
C TYR A 94 5.40 13.43 -29.06
N PHE A 95 5.36 14.27 -28.03
CA PHE A 95 6.37 15.29 -27.79
C PHE A 95 6.89 15.13 -26.37
N GLU A 96 8.18 14.83 -26.25
CA GLU A 96 8.89 14.80 -24.99
C GLU A 96 9.96 15.89 -25.00
N LYS A 97 9.95 16.72 -23.96
CA LYS A 97 10.88 17.84 -23.85
C LYS A 97 12.29 17.28 -23.57
N GLY A 98 13.14 17.27 -24.60
CA GLY A 98 14.50 16.70 -24.55
C GLY A 98 14.63 15.29 -25.14
N GLY A 99 13.59 14.75 -25.80
CA GLY A 99 13.64 13.40 -26.39
C GLY A 99 14.64 13.20 -27.54
N ASP A 100 15.11 14.28 -28.15
CA ASP A 100 16.16 14.26 -29.19
C ASP A 100 17.58 14.28 -28.59
N GLU A 101 17.73 14.44 -27.27
CA GLU A 101 19.05 14.33 -26.64
C GLU A 101 19.46 12.85 -26.60
N PRO A 102 20.63 12.49 -27.16
CA PRO A 102 21.08 11.10 -27.14
C PRO A 102 21.24 10.63 -25.70
N TYR A 103 20.41 9.66 -25.29
CA TYR A 103 20.46 9.06 -23.97
C TYR A 103 21.86 8.48 -23.69
N GLN A 104 22.65 9.16 -22.86
CA GLN A 104 23.97 8.67 -22.46
C GLN A 104 23.79 7.50 -21.49
N TYR A 105 24.06 6.29 -21.96
CA TYR A 105 24.05 5.09 -21.13
C TYR A 105 25.16 5.20 -20.07
N ARG A 106 24.80 5.59 -18.83
CA ARG A 106 25.74 5.57 -17.70
C ARG A 106 25.97 4.12 -17.27
N THR A 107 27.16 3.59 -17.55
CA THR A 107 27.61 2.24 -17.16
C THR A 107 27.99 2.12 -15.69
N GLN A 108 27.93 3.22 -14.93
CA GLN A 108 28.19 3.25 -13.49
C GLN A 108 26.85 3.43 -12.77
N ALA A 109 26.44 2.40 -12.02
CA ALA A 109 25.27 2.48 -11.16
C ALA A 109 25.58 3.46 -10.02
N GLU A 110 25.13 4.70 -10.18
CA GLU A 110 25.12 5.68 -9.11
C GLU A 110 23.94 5.29 -8.19
N ILE A 111 24.20 5.14 -6.89
CA ILE A 111 23.13 4.88 -5.92
C ILE A 111 22.29 6.15 -5.87
N VAL A 112 21.14 6.15 -6.55
CA VAL A 112 20.19 7.26 -6.55
C VAL A 112 19.15 6.98 -5.49
N CYS A 113 18.99 7.93 -4.55
CA CYS A 113 17.86 7.91 -3.63
C CYS A 113 16.60 8.30 -4.39
N VAL A 114 15.78 7.31 -4.74
CA VAL A 114 14.43 7.55 -5.27
C VAL A 114 13.52 7.89 -4.08
N PRO A 115 12.87 9.06 -4.07
CA PRO A 115 11.88 9.37 -3.05
C PRO A 115 10.68 8.44 -3.22
N ASP A 116 10.56 7.48 -2.31
CA ASP A 116 9.41 6.59 -2.22
C ASP A 116 8.38 7.21 -1.26
N PRO A 117 7.22 7.71 -1.76
CA PRO A 117 6.19 8.29 -0.92
C PRO A 117 5.51 7.26 0.01
N GLU A 118 5.71 5.96 -0.22
CA GLU A 118 5.07 4.88 0.53
C GLU A 118 5.98 4.23 1.58
N ILE A 119 7.27 4.60 1.65
CA ILE A 119 8.28 3.92 2.50
C ILE A 119 8.00 3.98 4.02
N LEU A 120 7.14 4.90 4.46
CA LEU A 120 6.69 5.03 5.86
C LEU A 120 5.20 4.71 6.04
N THR A 121 4.53 4.24 4.99
CA THR A 121 3.13 3.83 5.06
C THR A 121 3.01 2.40 5.59
N GLU A 122 1.87 2.07 6.21
CA GLU A 122 1.62 0.72 6.69
C GLU A 122 1.61 -0.26 5.50
N ASN A 123 2.34 -1.37 5.60
CA ASN A 123 2.32 -2.41 4.58
C ASN A 123 0.92 -3.02 4.48
N LEU A 124 0.21 -2.73 3.37
CA LEU A 124 -1.17 -3.18 3.16
C LEU A 124 -1.29 -4.71 3.14
N VAL A 125 -0.25 -5.42 2.68
CA VAL A 125 -0.22 -6.89 2.65
C VAL A 125 -0.16 -7.43 4.06
N GLU A 126 0.68 -6.88 4.92
CA GLU A 126 0.76 -7.25 6.34
C GLU A 126 -0.53 -6.93 7.07
N SER A 127 -1.10 -5.74 6.86
CA SER A 127 -2.39 -5.36 7.47
C SER A 127 -3.53 -6.30 7.07
N LYS A 128 -3.56 -6.74 5.81
CA LYS A 128 -4.53 -7.73 5.32
C LYS A 128 -4.25 -9.12 5.91
N HIS A 129 -2.99 -9.55 5.95
CA HIS A 129 -2.60 -10.83 6.53
C HIS A 129 -3.01 -10.92 7.99
N HIS A 130 -2.66 -9.92 8.79
CA HIS A 130 -2.98 -9.79 10.21
C HIS A 130 -4.49 -9.88 10.47
N LYS A 131 -5.30 -9.13 9.69
CA LYS A 131 -6.77 -9.18 9.81
C LYS A 131 -7.31 -10.58 9.51
N LEU A 132 -6.83 -11.23 8.45
CA LEU A 132 -7.30 -12.56 8.05
C LEU A 132 -6.88 -13.64 9.05
N ALA A 133 -5.61 -13.66 9.46
CA ALA A 133 -5.06 -14.61 10.41
C ALA A 133 -5.83 -14.58 11.74
N ARG A 134 -6.22 -13.39 12.20
CA ARG A 134 -6.95 -13.21 13.45
C ARG A 134 -8.46 -13.40 13.32
N SER A 135 -9.06 -13.02 12.19
CA SER A 135 -10.49 -13.21 11.95
C SER A 135 -10.88 -14.67 11.74
N LEU A 136 -10.02 -15.45 11.08
CA LEU A 136 -10.30 -16.86 10.76
C LEU A 136 -10.15 -17.78 11.99
N HIS A 137 -9.50 -17.33 13.06
CA HIS A 137 -9.17 -18.16 14.22
C HIS A 137 -9.90 -17.79 15.52
N SER A 138 -10.85 -16.84 15.50
CA SER A 138 -11.74 -16.53 16.65
C SER A 138 -12.82 -17.60 16.88
N GLY A 139 -12.48 -18.87 16.67
CA GLY A 139 -13.35 -20.02 16.91
C GLY A 139 -13.31 -20.49 18.38
N PRO A 140 -14.36 -21.19 18.87
CA PRO A 140 -14.42 -21.71 20.25
C PRO A 140 -13.31 -22.69 20.64
N THR A 141 -12.66 -23.31 19.66
CA THR A 141 -11.59 -24.32 19.82
C THR A 141 -10.23 -23.75 20.21
N ASP A 142 -10.07 -22.43 20.24
CA ASP A 142 -8.79 -21.75 20.50
C ASP A 142 -8.35 -21.86 21.98
N ARG A 143 -9.29 -22.10 22.90
CA ARG A 143 -9.02 -22.08 24.35
C ARG A 143 -8.10 -23.19 24.84
N ASP A 144 -8.12 -24.35 24.20
CA ASP A 144 -7.37 -25.53 24.63
C ASP A 144 -6.14 -25.81 23.74
N MET A 145 -5.83 -24.90 22.82
CA MET A 145 -4.74 -25.11 21.88
C MET A 145 -3.38 -25.04 22.60
N LYS A 146 -2.67 -26.17 22.62
CA LYS A 146 -1.32 -26.27 23.17
C LYS A 146 -0.29 -26.21 22.05
N PRO A 147 0.80 -25.43 22.22
CA PRO A 147 1.87 -25.37 21.22
C PRO A 147 2.62 -26.70 21.14
N ASP A 148 3.07 -27.05 19.93
CA ASP A 148 4.10 -28.07 19.71
C ASP A 148 5.41 -27.64 20.37
N ALA A 149 6.30 -28.60 20.68
CA ALA A 149 7.57 -28.34 21.37
C ALA A 149 8.39 -27.24 20.69
N LYS A 150 8.48 -27.27 19.36
CA LYS A 150 9.18 -26.23 18.58
C LYS A 150 8.54 -24.86 18.74
N THR A 151 7.21 -24.79 18.63
CA THR A 151 6.46 -23.53 18.78
C THR A 151 6.51 -22.99 20.21
N ARG A 152 6.54 -23.87 21.21
CA ARG A 152 6.73 -23.49 22.62
C ARG A 152 8.10 -22.86 22.84
N ASP A 153 9.15 -23.46 22.29
CA ASP A 153 10.51 -22.96 22.43
C ASP A 153 10.67 -21.60 21.71
N GLN A 154 10.02 -21.43 20.54
CA GLN A 154 9.89 -20.14 19.86
C GLN A 154 9.15 -19.09 20.71
N LEU A 155 7.99 -19.45 21.28
CA LEU A 155 7.23 -18.54 22.16
C LEU A 155 8.06 -18.13 23.39
N ASN A 156 8.78 -19.06 24.01
CA ASN A 156 9.64 -18.74 25.15
C ASN A 156 10.80 -17.82 24.75
N ALA A 157 11.37 -18.00 23.55
CA ALA A 157 12.38 -17.09 23.03
C ALA A 157 11.81 -15.67 22.82
N ILE A 158 10.57 -15.57 22.30
CA ILE A 158 9.87 -14.29 22.11
C ILE A 158 9.60 -13.60 23.45
N VAL A 159 9.14 -14.34 24.46
CA VAL A 159 8.90 -13.83 25.82
C VAL A 159 10.20 -13.33 26.46
N GLY A 160 11.33 -13.98 26.17
CA GLY A 160 12.66 -13.57 26.63
C GLY A 160 13.25 -12.34 25.95
N PHE A 161 12.62 -11.78 24.92
CA PHE A 161 13.15 -10.61 24.23
C PHE A 161 13.18 -9.36 25.13
N PRO A 162 14.19 -8.49 24.97
CA PRO A 162 14.23 -7.22 25.70
C PRO A 162 13.00 -6.35 25.37
N PRO A 163 12.54 -5.48 26.28
CA PRO A 163 11.39 -4.59 26.04
C PRO A 163 11.53 -3.70 24.80
N THR A 164 12.74 -3.36 24.39
CA THR A 164 13.03 -2.51 23.24
C THR A 164 12.87 -3.20 21.88
N LYS A 165 12.84 -4.54 21.85
CA LYS A 165 12.70 -5.27 20.60
C LYS A 165 11.26 -5.18 20.09
N MET A 166 11.12 -4.75 18.83
CA MET A 166 9.86 -4.78 18.10
C MET A 166 9.61 -6.21 17.59
N LEU A 167 8.39 -6.71 17.77
CA LEU A 167 7.97 -8.02 17.28
C LEU A 167 7.58 -7.93 15.80
N THR A 168 7.97 -8.92 15.01
CA THR A 168 7.55 -9.03 13.60
C THR A 168 6.06 -9.40 13.50
N SER A 169 5.41 -9.15 12.36
CA SER A 169 4.00 -9.51 12.17
C SER A 169 3.73 -11.00 12.43
N GLU A 170 4.64 -11.88 12.00
CA GLU A 170 4.52 -13.32 12.22
C GLU A 170 4.64 -13.71 13.70
N GLU A 171 5.59 -13.10 14.43
CA GLU A 171 5.74 -13.31 15.88
C GLU A 171 4.51 -12.81 16.64
N GLN A 172 3.95 -11.67 16.23
CA GLN A 172 2.75 -11.11 16.83
C GLN A 172 1.54 -12.03 16.65
N ASP A 173 1.36 -12.57 15.44
CA ASP A 173 0.27 -13.50 15.14
C ASP A 173 0.45 -14.84 15.88
N LEU A 174 1.68 -15.31 16.06
CA LEU A 174 1.98 -16.50 16.86
C LEU A 174 1.62 -16.30 18.33
N VAL A 175 1.97 -15.15 18.91
CA VAL A 175 1.61 -14.77 20.29
C VAL A 175 0.09 -14.64 20.43
N TRP A 176 -0.57 -14.03 19.45
CA TRP A 176 -2.04 -13.93 19.43
C TRP A 176 -2.72 -15.30 19.37
N LYS A 177 -2.20 -16.21 18.56
CA LYS A 177 -2.72 -17.57 18.40
C LYS A 177 -2.67 -18.36 19.71
N PHE A 178 -1.55 -18.31 20.44
CA PHE A 178 -1.38 -19.05 21.70
C PHE A 178 -1.69 -18.20 22.95
N ARG A 179 -2.53 -17.16 22.82
CA ARG A 179 -2.84 -16.21 23.90
C ARG A 179 -3.38 -16.86 25.18
N PHE A 180 -4.20 -17.91 25.06
CA PHE A 180 -4.72 -18.64 26.22
C PHE A 180 -3.65 -19.46 26.92
N TYR A 181 -2.72 -20.09 26.17
CA TYR A 181 -1.58 -20.79 26.75
C TYR A 181 -0.64 -19.82 27.49
N LEU A 182 -0.37 -18.67 26.88
CA LEU A 182 0.50 -17.63 27.47
C LEU A 182 -0.12 -16.95 28.70
N SER A 183 -1.44 -17.04 28.91
CA SER A 183 -2.13 -16.44 30.07
C SER A 183 -1.58 -16.87 31.43
N SER A 184 -0.96 -18.06 31.48
CA SER A 184 -0.30 -18.59 32.68
C SER A 184 1.08 -17.97 32.95
N GLN A 185 1.74 -17.42 31.91
CA GLN A 185 3.06 -16.80 32.01
C GLN A 185 2.95 -15.29 32.25
N LYS A 186 3.32 -14.82 33.44
CA LYS A 186 3.25 -13.39 33.80
C LYS A 186 4.05 -12.46 32.88
N LYS A 187 5.27 -12.84 32.50
CA LYS A 187 6.17 -12.06 31.63
C LYS A 187 5.72 -11.95 30.18
N ALA A 188 4.80 -12.81 29.76
CA ALA A 188 4.28 -12.79 28.39
C ALA A 188 3.22 -11.68 28.19
N LEU A 189 2.68 -11.10 29.26
CA LEU A 189 1.58 -10.13 29.18
C LEU A 189 2.00 -8.85 28.43
N THR A 190 3.18 -8.30 28.73
CA THR A 190 3.66 -7.08 28.04
C THR A 190 3.88 -7.32 26.55
N LYS A 191 4.39 -8.51 26.18
CA LYS A 191 4.54 -8.94 24.78
C LYS A 191 3.18 -9.09 24.10
N PHE A 192 2.23 -9.77 24.74
CA PHE A 192 0.87 -9.93 24.22
C PHE A 192 0.21 -8.58 23.95
N LEU A 193 0.29 -7.63 24.89
CA LEU A 193 -0.32 -6.31 24.74
C LEU A 193 0.32 -5.48 23.62
N LYS A 194 1.60 -5.70 23.30
CA LYS A 194 2.27 -5.10 22.13
C LYS A 194 1.76 -5.64 20.79
N CYS A 195 1.31 -6.88 20.75
CA CYS A 195 0.77 -7.51 19.55
C CYS A 195 -0.68 -7.09 19.22
N VAL A 196 -1.39 -6.46 20.17
CA VAL A 196 -2.81 -6.11 20.05
C VAL A 196 -2.98 -4.85 19.20
N ASN A 197 -3.86 -4.89 18.20
CA ASN A 197 -4.22 -3.68 17.46
C ASN A 197 -5.35 -2.93 18.16
N TRP A 198 -5.00 -1.92 18.96
CA TRP A 198 -5.94 -1.09 19.72
C TRP A 198 -6.88 -0.25 18.84
N LYS A 199 -6.60 -0.07 17.54
CA LYS A 199 -7.51 0.60 16.59
C LYS A 199 -8.74 -0.27 16.30
N MET A 200 -8.66 -1.59 16.48
CA MET A 200 -9.76 -2.52 16.23
C MET A 200 -10.49 -2.86 17.55
N PRO A 201 -11.78 -2.46 17.71
CA PRO A 201 -12.47 -2.58 19.00
C PRO A 201 -12.72 -4.03 19.43
N GLN A 202 -12.83 -4.97 18.48
CA GLN A 202 -13.02 -6.39 18.78
C GLN A 202 -11.77 -7.00 19.41
N GLU A 203 -10.59 -6.74 18.85
CA GLU A 203 -9.30 -7.20 19.41
C GLU A 203 -9.06 -6.56 20.78
N ALA A 204 -9.31 -5.25 20.91
CA ALA A 204 -9.16 -4.54 22.18
C ALA A 204 -10.05 -5.14 23.28
N LYS A 205 -11.32 -5.45 22.97
CA LYS A 205 -12.24 -6.07 23.94
C LYS A 205 -11.76 -7.45 24.38
N GLN A 206 -11.32 -8.30 23.45
CA GLN A 206 -10.77 -9.63 23.77
C GLN A 206 -9.50 -9.51 24.62
N ALA A 207 -8.61 -8.59 24.29
CA ALA A 207 -7.38 -8.35 25.04
C ALA A 207 -7.66 -7.93 26.49
N ILE A 208 -8.64 -7.03 26.70
CA ILE A 208 -9.04 -6.60 28.05
C ILE A 208 -9.64 -7.77 28.86
N GLU A 209 -10.51 -8.58 28.25
CA GLU A 209 -11.12 -9.75 28.91
C GLU A 209 -10.09 -10.84 29.24
N LEU A 210 -9.03 -10.95 28.44
CA LEU A 210 -7.95 -11.90 28.70
C LEU A 210 -6.97 -11.35 29.74
N MET A 211 -6.68 -10.05 29.72
CA MET A 211 -5.85 -9.36 30.71
C MET A 211 -6.40 -9.52 32.13
N SER A 212 -7.73 -9.46 32.31
CA SER A 212 -8.35 -9.69 33.63
C SER A 212 -8.22 -11.13 34.15
N ARG A 213 -7.94 -12.09 33.26
CA ARG A 213 -7.74 -13.51 33.60
C ARG A 213 -6.26 -13.91 33.60
N TRP A 214 -5.37 -13.02 33.19
CA TRP A 214 -3.95 -13.29 33.09
C TRP A 214 -3.32 -13.44 34.48
N SER A 215 -2.26 -14.24 34.57
CA SER A 215 -1.43 -14.30 35.78
C SER A 215 -0.97 -12.90 36.21
N PRO A 216 -1.10 -12.52 37.49
CA PRO A 216 -0.72 -11.19 37.95
C PRO A 216 0.74 -10.86 37.61
N MET A 217 0.95 -9.69 37.00
CA MET A 217 2.29 -9.24 36.62
C MET A 217 3.07 -8.69 37.81
N ASP A 218 4.40 -8.72 37.68
CA ASP A 218 5.32 -8.12 38.65
C ASP A 218 5.31 -6.58 38.52
N ALA A 219 5.80 -5.88 39.55
CA ALA A 219 5.75 -4.42 39.64
C ALA A 219 6.66 -3.73 38.61
N ASP A 220 7.81 -4.32 38.33
CA ASP A 220 8.77 -3.90 37.30
C ASP A 220 8.16 -3.98 35.89
N ASP A 221 7.49 -5.09 35.57
CA ASP A 221 6.77 -5.25 34.29
C ASP A 221 5.60 -4.26 34.17
N ALA A 222 4.96 -3.88 35.28
CA ALA A 222 3.87 -2.90 35.29
C ALA A 222 4.34 -1.48 34.89
N LEU A 223 5.60 -1.13 35.16
CA LEU A 223 6.18 0.14 34.71
C LEU A 223 6.29 0.20 33.18
N GLU A 224 6.51 -0.93 32.51
CA GLU A 224 6.53 -1.01 31.05
C GLU A 224 5.17 -0.62 30.46
N LEU A 225 4.06 -1.00 31.12
CA LEU A 225 2.71 -0.64 30.69
C LEU A 225 2.38 0.85 30.81
N LEU A 226 3.18 1.61 31.57
CA LEU A 226 3.04 3.05 31.68
C LEU A 226 3.87 3.81 30.63
N SER A 227 4.69 3.11 29.85
CA SER A 227 5.46 3.68 28.75
C SER A 227 4.57 4.24 27.62
N PRO A 228 5.09 5.12 26.74
CA PRO A 228 4.32 5.68 25.63
C PRO A 228 3.84 4.64 24.61
N ALA A 229 4.37 3.41 24.66
CA ALA A 229 3.92 2.31 23.81
C ALA A 229 2.48 1.89 24.09
N PHE A 230 1.96 2.17 25.30
CA PHE A 230 0.61 1.80 25.72
C PHE A 230 -0.20 3.03 26.07
N THR A 231 -1.14 3.40 25.21
CA THR A 231 -2.00 4.57 25.40
C THR A 231 -3.39 4.21 25.95
N HIS A 232 -3.76 2.92 25.94
CA HIS A 232 -5.11 2.50 26.26
C HIS A 232 -5.42 2.63 27.77
N PRO A 233 -6.47 3.39 28.18
CA PRO A 233 -6.73 3.69 29.59
C PRO A 233 -6.91 2.47 30.49
N THR A 234 -7.53 1.40 30.01
CA THR A 234 -7.76 0.19 30.80
C THR A 234 -6.46 -0.55 31.11
N VAL A 235 -5.47 -0.51 30.20
CA VAL A 235 -4.15 -1.12 30.42
C VAL A 235 -3.39 -0.33 31.47
N ARG A 236 -3.45 1.00 31.42
CA ARG A 236 -2.82 1.87 32.42
C ARG A 236 -3.46 1.73 33.80
N LYS A 237 -4.79 1.67 33.87
CA LYS A 237 -5.52 1.38 35.11
C LYS A 237 -5.12 0.03 35.71
N TYR A 238 -4.92 -0.99 34.87
CA TYR A 238 -4.42 -2.28 35.32
C TYR A 238 -3.01 -2.16 35.90
N ALA A 239 -2.09 -1.47 35.22
CA ALA A 239 -0.74 -1.21 35.71
C ALA A 239 -0.74 -0.51 37.09
N VAL A 240 -1.55 0.54 37.27
CA VAL A 240 -1.72 1.23 38.56
C VAL A 240 -2.29 0.31 39.63
N SER A 241 -3.26 -0.56 39.28
CA SER A 241 -3.81 -1.52 40.23
C SER A 241 -2.79 -2.57 40.69
N ARG A 242 -1.77 -2.86 39.88
CA ARG A 242 -0.65 -3.73 40.23
C ARG A 242 0.36 -3.02 41.12
N LEU A 243 0.75 -1.79 40.76
CA LEU A 243 1.66 -0.96 41.57
C LEU A 243 1.09 -0.66 42.96
N ARG A 244 -0.24 -0.55 43.10
CA ARG A 244 -0.91 -0.38 44.40
C ARG A 244 -0.71 -1.56 45.36
N GLN A 245 -0.34 -2.74 44.85
CA GLN A 245 -0.08 -3.92 45.67
C GLN A 245 1.37 -4.02 46.14
N SER A 246 2.26 -3.16 45.63
CA SER A 246 3.65 -3.08 46.05
C SER A 246 3.80 -2.23 47.32
N ASP A 247 4.84 -2.51 48.09
CA ASP A 247 5.16 -1.76 49.30
C ASP A 247 5.67 -0.34 48.95
N ASP A 248 5.52 0.59 49.89
CA ASP A 248 5.91 1.99 49.68
C ASP A 248 7.41 2.14 49.40
N GLU A 249 8.26 1.30 50.00
CA GLU A 249 9.71 1.27 49.75
C GLU A 249 10.02 0.89 48.29
N ASP A 250 9.35 -0.12 47.76
CA ASP A 250 9.49 -0.52 46.35
C ASP A 250 8.97 0.57 45.42
N LEU A 251 7.87 1.24 45.78
CA LEU A 251 7.32 2.34 45.00
C LEU A 251 8.28 3.54 44.96
N PHE A 252 8.99 3.79 46.06
CA PHE A 252 9.98 4.86 46.15
C PHE A 252 11.14 4.66 45.17
N LEU A 253 11.58 3.41 44.95
CA LEU A 253 12.61 3.08 43.96
C LEU A 253 12.23 3.48 42.53
N TYR A 254 10.92 3.48 42.23
CA TYR A 254 10.39 3.78 40.90
C TYR A 254 9.75 5.18 40.79
N LEU A 255 9.80 5.98 41.86
CA LEU A 255 9.07 7.25 41.96
C LEU A 255 9.38 8.19 40.80
N PHE A 256 10.65 8.31 40.43
CA PHE A 256 11.05 9.16 39.31
C PHE A 256 10.41 8.71 38.00
N GLN A 257 10.41 7.40 37.72
CA GLN A 257 9.82 6.80 36.52
C GLN A 257 8.31 7.00 36.51
N LEU A 258 7.64 6.91 37.66
CA LEU A 258 6.21 7.16 37.80
C LEU A 258 5.86 8.63 37.52
N VAL A 259 6.66 9.57 38.03
CA VAL A 259 6.49 11.00 37.72
C VAL A 259 6.70 11.26 36.23
N GLN A 260 7.68 10.61 35.59
CA GLN A 260 7.88 10.72 34.15
C GLN A 260 6.72 10.12 33.35
N ALA A 261 6.11 9.04 33.83
CA ALA A 261 4.99 8.39 33.16
C ALA A 261 3.74 9.30 33.07
N LEU A 262 3.55 10.23 34.02
CA LEU A 262 2.46 11.21 34.01
C LEU A 262 2.44 12.07 32.73
N ARG A 263 3.59 12.25 32.07
CA ARG A 263 3.68 13.00 30.81
C ARG A 263 2.90 12.36 29.66
N TYR A 264 2.60 11.08 29.77
CA TYR A 264 1.89 10.32 28.74
C TYR A 264 0.41 10.11 29.07
N GLU A 265 -0.06 10.61 30.22
CA GLU A 265 -1.46 10.56 30.60
C GLU A 265 -2.26 11.72 29.97
N ASP A 266 -3.58 11.56 29.98
CA ASP A 266 -4.50 12.56 29.47
C ASP A 266 -4.68 13.69 30.50
N PHE A 267 -3.97 14.80 30.29
CA PHE A 267 -3.99 15.96 31.19
C PHE A 267 -5.38 16.58 31.36
N ASP A 268 -6.23 16.52 30.34
CA ASP A 268 -7.57 17.11 30.41
C ASP A 268 -8.46 16.31 31.36
N LYS A 269 -8.35 14.97 31.31
CA LYS A 269 -9.02 14.09 32.29
C LYS A 269 -8.52 14.32 33.70
N ILE A 270 -7.20 14.43 33.88
CA ILE A 270 -6.60 14.66 35.20
C ILE A 270 -7.09 15.99 35.78
N LYS A 271 -7.12 17.05 34.97
CA LYS A 271 -7.59 18.38 35.40
C LYS A 271 -9.07 18.32 35.79
N HIS A 272 -9.91 17.71 34.95
CA HIS A 272 -11.33 17.57 35.25
C HIS A 272 -11.58 16.75 36.53
N ASP A 273 -10.85 15.65 36.74
CA ASP A 273 -11.00 14.84 37.96
C ASP A 273 -10.50 15.60 39.20
N THR A 274 -9.43 16.39 39.07
CA THR A 274 -8.89 17.22 40.16
C THR A 274 -9.88 18.32 40.54
N ASP A 275 -10.47 19.00 39.55
CA ASP A 275 -11.47 20.06 39.75
C ASP A 275 -12.75 19.51 40.40
N GLN A 276 -13.16 18.29 40.06
CA GLN A 276 -14.26 17.61 40.75
C GLN A 276 -13.92 17.29 42.21
N ILE A 277 -12.70 16.83 42.50
CA ILE A 277 -12.27 16.49 43.87
C ILE A 277 -12.19 17.74 44.75
N THR A 278 -11.67 18.87 44.23
CA THR A 278 -11.66 20.15 44.96
C THR A 278 -13.06 20.67 45.21
N THR A 279 -13.92 20.70 44.20
CA THR A 279 -15.33 21.11 44.35
C THR A 279 -16.06 20.25 45.40
N ARG A 280 -15.80 18.93 45.40
CA ARG A 280 -16.42 18.00 46.36
C ARG A 280 -15.88 18.20 47.77
N ARG A 281 -14.59 18.50 47.95
CA ARG A 281 -14.02 18.86 49.26
C ARG A 281 -14.57 20.17 49.80
N GLU A 282 -14.72 21.19 48.96
CA GLU A 282 -15.33 22.47 49.35
C GLU A 282 -16.78 22.30 49.80
N SER A 283 -17.57 21.49 49.09
CA SER A 283 -18.95 21.19 49.47
C SER A 283 -19.10 20.40 50.79
N ILE A 284 -18.11 19.58 51.17
CA ILE A 284 -18.12 18.84 52.44
C ILE A 284 -17.77 19.77 53.61
N CYS A 285 -16.84 20.71 53.41
CA CYS A 285 -16.50 21.73 54.41
C CYS A 285 -17.66 22.71 54.66
N ASP A 286 -18.39 23.11 53.61
CA ASP A 286 -19.56 23.99 53.73
C ASP A 286 -20.75 23.35 54.48
N THR A 287 -20.87 22.02 54.44
CA THR A 287 -21.89 21.31 55.24
C THR A 287 -21.52 21.20 56.72
N SER A 288 -20.24 21.14 57.07
CA SER A 288 -19.81 21.07 58.47
C SER A 288 -19.94 22.39 59.25
N ASP A 289 -19.98 23.53 58.55
CA ASP A 289 -20.19 24.85 59.16
C ASP A 289 -21.68 25.25 59.27
N ARG A 290 -22.61 24.46 58.71
CA ARG A 290 -24.07 24.68 58.85
C ARG A 290 -24.73 23.91 60.00
N ASP A 291 -24.05 22.92 60.57
CA ASP A 291 -24.54 22.08 61.69
C ASP A 291 -23.93 22.50 63.06
N ARG A 292 -23.40 23.72 63.18
CA ARG A 292 -23.02 24.36 64.45
C ARG A 292 -23.84 25.62 64.69
#